data_AF-A0A2V7QWE2-F1
#
_entry.id   AF-A0A2V7QWE2-F1
#
_cell.length_a   1.000
_cell.length_b   1.000
_cell.length_c   1.000
_cell.angle_alpha   90.00
_cell.angle_beta   90.00
_cell.angle_gamma   90.00
#
_symmetry.space_group_name_H-M   'P 1'
#
loop_
_entity.id
_entity.type
_entity.pdbx_description
1 polymer ?
#
loop_
_entity_poly.entity_id
_entity_poly.type
_entity_poly.pdbx_seq_one_letter_code
_entity_poly.pdbx_strand_id
1 'polypeptide(L)' 'MSQLMRAEELRWQWKDVGTYPGRVTFTNPGALATSVQIPADATAGQTIHLILEATDNGTPALTRYHRVIISVTR' A
#
# COMPACT_ATOMS: atom_id res chain seq x y z
N MET A 1 13.22 1.91 23.51
CA MET A 1 13.61 0.85 22.55
C MET A 1 12.65 0.93 21.37
N SER A 2 13.10 1.56 20.29
CA SER A 2 12.38 1.62 19.01
C SER A 2 12.37 0.21 18.45
N GLN A 3 11.23 -0.48 18.56
CA GLN A 3 11.07 -1.76 17.90
C GLN A 3 11.03 -1.46 16.41
N LEU A 4 12.10 -1.87 15.73
CA LEU A 4 12.20 -1.81 14.28
C LEU A 4 10.90 -2.33 13.67
N MET A 5 10.17 -1.45 12.99
CA MET A 5 9.34 -1.87 11.87
C MET A 5 10.28 -2.64 10.94
N ARG A 6 10.20 -3.97 10.96
CA ARG A 6 10.81 -4.81 9.95
C ARG A 6 10.13 -4.45 8.63
N ALA A 7 10.76 -3.53 7.90
CA ALA A 7 10.36 -3.08 6.57
C ALA A 7 10.71 -4.14 5.52
N GLU A 8 10.41 -5.40 5.80
CA GLU A 8 10.60 -6.50 4.87
C GLU A 8 9.20 -6.92 4.40
N GLU A 9 8.88 -6.52 3.16
CA GLU A 9 7.69 -6.91 2.41
C GLU A 9 6.33 -6.38 2.86
N LEU A 10 6.22 -5.07 3.06
CA LEU A 10 4.92 -4.39 3.01
C LEU A 10 4.34 -4.53 1.58
N ARG A 11 3.64 -5.64 1.32
CA ARG A 11 2.90 -5.94 0.08
C ARG A 11 1.61 -5.16 0.06
N TRP A 12 1.72 -3.83 -0.01
CA TRP A 12 0.55 -2.94 -0.01
C TRP A 12 -0.35 -3.25 -1.20
N GLN A 13 0.24 -3.59 -2.34
CA GLN A 13 -0.52 -3.91 -3.54
C GLN A 13 -1.11 -5.31 -3.48
N TRP A 14 -2.44 -5.37 -3.43
CA TRP A 14 -3.21 -6.60 -3.53
C TRP A 14 -3.44 -6.96 -5.00
N LYS A 15 -2.45 -7.62 -5.59
CA LYS A 15 -2.43 -7.94 -7.03
C LYS A 15 -3.57 -8.84 -7.50
N ASP A 16 -4.07 -9.73 -6.64
CA ASP A 16 -5.10 -10.69 -7.02
C ASP A 16 -6.49 -10.05 -7.19
N VAL A 17 -6.65 -8.77 -6.81
CA VAL A 17 -7.94 -8.05 -6.87
C VAL A 17 -7.87 -6.84 -7.81
N GLY A 18 -6.70 -6.20 -7.93
CA GLY A 18 -6.51 -5.11 -8.89
C GLY A 18 -6.35 -5.63 -10.33
N THR A 19 -6.76 -4.82 -11.31
CA THR A 19 -6.65 -5.19 -12.73
C THR A 19 -5.35 -4.73 -13.40
N TYR A 20 -4.56 -3.86 -12.74
CA TYR A 20 -3.21 -3.52 -13.22
C TYR A 20 -2.22 -4.68 -12.93
N PRO A 21 -1.58 -5.28 -13.96
CA PRO A 21 -0.74 -6.47 -13.78
C PRO A 21 0.64 -6.19 -13.18
N GLY A 22 1.12 -4.94 -13.31
CA GLY A 22 2.45 -4.54 -12.87
C GLY A 22 2.55 -4.35 -11.36
N ARG A 23 3.65 -3.72 -10.92
CA ARG A 23 3.88 -3.36 -9.51
C ARG A 23 3.97 -1.85 -9.36
N VAL A 24 3.32 -1.30 -8.34
CA VAL A 24 3.53 0.11 -7.96
C VAL A 24 4.68 0.24 -6.97
N THR A 25 5.35 1.39 -6.99
CA THR A 25 6.43 1.71 -6.05
C THR A 25 5.95 2.74 -5.03
N PHE A 26 6.47 2.62 -3.80
CA PHE A 26 6.16 3.52 -2.70
C PHE A 26 7.41 4.28 -2.26
N THR A 27 7.26 5.55 -1.94
CA THR A 27 8.33 6.37 -1.36
C THR A 27 8.27 6.25 0.15
N ASN A 28 9.27 5.59 0.75
CA ASN A 28 9.34 5.38 2.20
C ASN A 28 8.05 4.75 2.81
N PRO A 29 7.76 3.47 2.50
CA PRO A 29 6.50 2.83 2.90
C PRO A 29 6.30 2.68 4.41
N GLY A 30 7.31 2.94 5.25
CA GLY A 30 7.19 2.91 6.71
C GLY A 30 6.87 4.27 7.35
N ALA A 31 6.77 5.35 6.56
CA ALA A 31 6.48 6.68 7.08
C ALA A 31 4.98 6.94 7.24
N LEU A 32 4.63 7.85 8.16
CA LEU A 32 3.25 8.33 8.37
C LEU A 32 2.64 8.94 7.10
N ALA A 33 3.48 9.49 6.23
CA ALA A 33 3.12 9.95 4.90
C ALA A 33 4.04 9.31 3.87
N THR A 34 3.45 8.74 2.83
CA THR A 34 4.15 8.11 1.70
C THR A 34 3.48 8.54 0.40
N SER A 35 4.18 8.38 -0.71
CA SER A 35 3.62 8.54 -2.05
C SER A 35 3.71 7.22 -2.81
N VAL A 36 2.68 6.95 -3.62
CA VAL A 36 2.69 5.85 -4.59
C VAL A 36 2.89 6.42 -5.98
N GLN A 37 3.83 5.87 -6.73
CA GLN A 37 3.99 6.20 -8.14
C GLN A 37 3.10 5.29 -8.98
N ILE A 38 2.18 5.89 -9.73
CA ILE A 38 1.38 5.16 -10.73
C ILE A 38 2.27 4.89 -11.94
N PRO A 39 2.47 3.62 -12.33
CA PRO A 39 3.29 3.28 -13.47
C PRO A 39 2.75 3.85 -14.79
N ALA A 40 3.66 4.25 -15.68
CA ALA A 40 3.30 4.87 -16.96
C ALA A 40 2.61 3.89 -17.94
N ASP A 41 2.74 2.59 -17.71
CA ASP A 41 2.08 1.52 -18.47
C ASP A 41 0.70 1.14 -17.91
N ALA A 42 0.26 1.76 -16.81
CA ALA A 42 -1.10 1.60 -16.32
C ALA A 42 -2.07 2.32 -17.27
N THR A 43 -3.09 1.62 -17.75
CA THR A 43 -4.03 2.10 -18.76
C THR A 43 -5.40 2.43 -18.17
N ALA A 44 -6.15 3.30 -18.86
CA ALA A 44 -7.49 3.68 -18.45
C ALA A 44 -8.41 2.47 -18.22
N GLY A 45 -9.16 2.50 -17.12
CA GLY A 45 -10.01 1.40 -16.67
C GLY A 45 -9.32 0.40 -15.74
N GLN A 46 -7.99 0.41 -15.64
CA GLN A 46 -7.30 -0.44 -14.67
C GLN A 46 -7.45 0.07 -13.24
N THR A 47 -7.42 -0.86 -12.28
CA THR A 47 -7.46 -0.57 -10.85
C THR A 47 -6.20 -1.07 -10.16
N ILE A 48 -5.71 -0.27 -9.22
CA ILE A 48 -4.62 -0.62 -8.32
C ILE A 48 -5.21 -0.64 -6.91
N HIS A 49 -5.19 -1.82 -6.28
CA HIS A 49 -5.77 -2.04 -4.96
C HIS A 49 -4.66 -2.08 -3.92
N LEU A 50 -4.75 -1.19 -2.92
CA LEU A 50 -3.78 -1.05 -1.86
C LEU A 50 -4.41 -1.35 -0.49
N ILE A 51 -3.67 -2.03 0.37
CA ILE A 51 -4.00 -2.21 1.79
C ILE A 51 -2.97 -1.47 2.63
N LEU A 52 -3.44 -0.48 3.37
CA LEU A 52 -2.66 0.21 4.39
C LEU A 52 -2.90 -0.47 5.73
N GLU A 53 -1.84 -0.66 6.49
CA GLU A 53 -1.85 -1.26 7.82
C GLU A 53 -1.30 -0.26 8.83
N ALA A 54 -1.99 -0.11 9.96
CA ALA A 54 -1.50 0.66 11.09
C ALA A 54 -1.73 -0.12 12.38
N THR A 55 -0.70 -0.22 13.21
CA THR A 55 -0.76 -0.88 14.52
C THR A 55 -0.48 0.16 15.60
N ASP A 56 -1.35 0.22 16.61
CA ASP A 56 -1.15 1.10 17.76
C ASP A 56 -0.11 0.52 18.74
N ASN A 57 0.31 1.34 19.71
CA ASN A 57 1.24 0.92 20.76
C ASN A 57 0.52 0.46 22.05
N GLY A 58 -0.73 0.02 21.95
CA GLY A 58 -1.54 -0.41 23.08
C GLY A 58 -1.09 -1.76 23.67
N THR A 59 -1.75 -2.20 24.74
CA THR A 59 -1.61 -3.57 25.27
C THR A 59 -3.00 -4.12 25.60
N PRO A 60 -3.55 -5.03 24.78
CA PRO A 60 -2.96 -5.56 23.54
C PRO A 60 -2.85 -4.49 22.45
N ALA A 61 -1.83 -4.61 21.58
CA ALA A 61 -1.72 -3.77 20.40
C ALA A 61 -2.83 -4.12 19.40
N LEU A 62 -3.46 -3.12 18.80
CA LEU A 62 -4.52 -3.30 17.81
C LEU A 62 -4.06 -2.86 16.42
N THR A 63 -4.32 -3.70 15.43
CA THR A 63 -4.03 -3.43 14.02
C THR A 63 -5.32 -3.07 13.28
N ARG A 64 -5.28 -1.98 12.49
CA ARG A 64 -6.35 -1.60 11.57
C ARG A 64 -5.85 -1.60 10.13
N TYR A 65 -6.77 -1.92 9.24
CA TYR A 65 -6.53 -1.96 7.80
C TYR A 65 -7.41 -0.95 7.09
N HIS A 66 -6.87 -0.33 6.05
CA HIS A 66 -7.62 0.54 5.16
C HIS A 66 -7.37 0.16 3.71
N ARG A 67 -8.45 -0.05 2.93
CA ARG A 67 -8.35 -0.37 1.51
C ARG A 67 -8.49 0.89 0.67
N VAL A 68 -7.51 1.16 -0.16
CA VAL A 68 -7.53 2.22 -1.16
C VAL A 68 -7.62 1.59 -2.55
N ILE A 69 -8.54 2.09 -3.37
CA ILE A 69 -8.69 1.67 -4.77
C ILE A 69 -8.37 2.88 -5.63
N ILE A 70 -7.34 2.76 -6.46
CA ILE A 70 -6.95 3.79 -7.43
C ILE A 70 -7.48 3.34 -8.79
N SER A 71 -8.38 4.13 -9.37
CA SER A 71 -8.89 3.93 -10.72
C SER A 71 -8.13 4.80 -11.70
N VAL A 72 -7.49 4.19 -12.69
CA VAL A 72 -6.77 4.90 -13.74
C VAL A 72 -7.77 5.39 -14.78
N THR A 73 -7.78 6.69 -15.07
CA THR A 73 -8.78 7.32 -15.96
C THR A 73 -8.22 7.89 -17.25
N ARG A 74 -6.90 8.05 -17.36
CA ARG A 74 -6.20 8.62 -18.54
C ARG A 74 -4.78 8.11 -18.61
#